data_AF-A0A7V3J0K0-F1
#
_entry.id   AF-A0A7V3J0K0-F1
#
_cell.length_a   1.000
_cell.length_b   1.000
_cell.length_c   1.000
_cell.angle_alpha   90.00
_cell.angle_beta   90.00
_cell.angle_gamma   90.00
#
_symmetry.space_group_name_H-M   'P 1'
#
loop_
_entity.id
_entity.type
_entity.pdbx_description
1 polymer ?
#
loop_
_entity_poly.entity_id
_entity_poly.type
_entity_poly.pdbx_seq_one_letter_code
_entity_poly.pdbx_strand_id
1 'polypeptide(L)' 'MEDPGRVADDATQRPDPEVPERARRRTFAAKYKLEVPAAYDPASDGEKGAVLRREGLYSSHITE' A
#
# COMPACT_ATOMS: atom_id res chain seq x y z
N MET A 1 -48.67 -15.81 5.14
CA MET A 1 -48.62 -14.46 4.56
C MET A 1 -47.82 -13.62 5.53
N GLU A 2 -46.49 -13.70 5.48
CA GLU A 2 -45.60 -12.77 6.18
C GLU A 2 -44.41 -12.53 5.27
N ASP A 3 -44.34 -11.29 4.79
CA ASP A 3 -43.32 -10.75 3.91
C ASP A 3 -42.10 -10.37 4.76
N PRO A 4 -40.90 -10.95 4.56
CA PRO A 4 -39.74 -10.55 5.33
C PRO A 4 -39.34 -9.14 4.89
N GLY A 5 -39.50 -8.21 5.83
CA GLY A 5 -39.33 -6.77 5.64
C GLY A 5 -38.15 -6.40 4.75
N ARG A 6 -38.49 -5.81 3.60
CA ARG A 6 -37.59 -5.12 2.69
C ARG A 6 -36.75 -4.11 3.49
N VAL A 7 -35.47 -4.40 3.66
CA VAL A 7 -34.51 -3.40 4.13
C VAL A 7 -34.53 -2.26 3.11
N ALA A 8 -35.05 -1.11 3.51
CA ALA A 8 -35.05 0.07 2.67
C ALA A 8 -33.58 0.42 2.40
N ASP A 9 -33.22 0.39 1.13
CA ASP A 9 -31.90 0.70 0.61
C ASP A 9 -31.42 2.05 1.16
N ASP A 10 -30.55 2.01 2.18
CA ASP A 10 -29.65 3.10 2.59
C ASP A 10 -28.56 3.31 1.50
N ALA A 11 -28.96 3.26 0.24
CA ALA A 11 -28.14 3.56 -0.93
C ALA A 11 -28.16 5.06 -1.23
N THR A 12 -29.11 5.81 -0.67
CA THR A 12 -29.31 7.24 -0.92
C THR A 12 -28.36 8.16 -0.15
N GLN A 13 -27.53 7.62 0.77
CA GLN A 13 -26.62 8.41 1.61
C GLN A 13 -25.15 7.96 1.53
N ARG A 14 -24.80 7.03 0.63
CA ARG A 14 -23.39 6.76 0.35
C ARG A 14 -22.91 7.76 -0.71
N PRO A 15 -22.02 8.72 -0.36
CA PRO A 15 -21.40 9.58 -1.36
C PRO A 15 -20.71 8.67 -2.38
N ASP A 16 -20.81 9.05 -3.66
CA ASP A 16 -20.12 8.37 -4.75
C ASP A 16 -18.64 8.22 -4.34
N PRO A 17 -18.08 6.99 -4.27
CA PRO A 17 -16.69 6.82 -3.92
C PRO A 17 -15.84 7.55 -4.95
N GLU A 18 -15.31 8.71 -4.57
CA GLU A 18 -14.36 9.52 -5.36
C GLU A 18 -13.04 8.76 -5.49
N VAL A 19 -13.06 7.68 -6.26
CA VAL A 19 -11.91 6.89 -6.65
C VAL A 19 -11.57 7.34 -8.07
N PRO A 20 -10.37 7.87 -8.31
CA PRO A 20 -9.98 8.24 -9.66
C PRO A 20 -10.09 7.02 -10.59
N GLU A 21 -10.57 7.23 -11.82
CA GLU A 21 -10.74 6.18 -12.86
C GLU A 21 -9.46 5.32 -13.02
N ARG A 22 -8.29 5.90 -12.75
CA ARG A 22 -7.00 5.25 -12.90
C ARG A 22 -6.19 5.25 -11.61
N ALA A 23 -5.74 4.06 -11.23
CA ALA A 23 -4.78 3.89 -10.14
C ALA A 23 -3.43 4.51 -10.49
N ARG A 24 -2.93 5.41 -9.63
CA ARG A 24 -1.59 5.97 -9.75
C ARG A 24 -0.58 5.04 -9.07
N ARG A 25 0.32 4.45 -9.84
CA ARG A 25 1.43 3.64 -9.31
C ARG A 25 2.64 4.51 -9.03
N ARG A 26 3.39 4.18 -7.97
CA ARG A 26 4.68 4.81 -7.69
C ARG A 26 5.74 4.26 -8.65
N THR A 27 6.59 5.14 -9.19
CA THR A 27 7.77 4.77 -9.98
C THR A 27 9.03 5.02 -9.18
N PHE A 28 9.90 4.01 -9.09
CA PHE A 28 11.18 4.13 -8.41
C PHE A 28 12.26 4.58 -9.39
N ALA A 29 12.88 5.74 -9.12
CA ALA A 29 14.03 6.22 -9.88
C ALA A 29 15.24 5.29 -9.71
N ALA A 30 16.17 5.31 -10.67
CA ALA A 30 17.39 4.49 -10.60
C ALA A 30 18.20 4.77 -9.33
N LYS A 31 18.34 6.05 -8.95
CA LYS A 31 19.02 6.47 -7.71
C LYS A 31 18.42 5.81 -6.48
N TYR A 32 17.09 5.85 -6.34
CA TYR A 32 16.38 5.22 -5.22
C TYR A 32 16.65 3.71 -5.13
N LYS A 33 16.66 3.02 -6.29
CA LYS A 33 16.94 1.58 -6.35
C LYS A 33 18.37 1.23 -5.94
N LEU A 34 19.30 2.18 -5.96
CA LEU A 34 20.68 1.98 -5.50
C LEU A 34 20.85 2.35 -4.01
N GLU A 35 20.21 3.44 -3.58
CA GLU A 35 20.33 3.94 -2.20
C GLU A 35 19.72 2.98 -1.18
N VAL A 36 18.57 2.37 -1.49
CA VAL A 36 17.87 1.50 -0.54
C VAL A 36 18.65 0.22 -0.23
N PRO A 37 19.17 -0.56 -1.20
CA PRO A 37 20.01 -1.71 -0.91
C PRO A 37 21.32 -1.34 -0.20
N ALA A 38 21.93 -0.21 -0.56
CA ALA A 38 23.17 0.26 0.07
C ALA A 38 22.99 0.62 1.56
N ALA A 39 21.80 1.09 1.95
CA ALA A 39 21.45 1.30 3.36
C ALA A 39 21.01 0.01 4.07
N TYR A 40 20.49 -0.97 3.33
CA TYR A 40 19.98 -2.23 3.87
C TYR A 40 21.09 -3.26 4.15
N ASP A 41 22.04 -3.41 3.24
CA ASP A 41 23.12 -4.42 3.33
C ASP A 41 23.96 -4.32 4.62
N PRO A 42 24.48 -3.14 5.01
CA PRO A 42 25.30 -3.02 6.22
C PRO A 42 24.50 -2.91 7.53
N ALA A 43 23.17 -2.82 7.48
CA ALA A 43 22.35 -2.62 8.68
C ALA A 43 22.31 -3.89 9.54
N SER A 44 22.23 -3.73 10.87
CA SER A 44 22.12 -4.86 11.80
C SER A 44 20.75 -5.55 11.71
N ASP A 45 20.68 -6.78 12.21
CA ASP A 45 19.41 -7.50 12.37
C ASP A 45 18.46 -6.73 13.30
N GLY A 46 17.33 -6.29 12.76
CA GLY A 46 16.38 -5.37 13.41
C GLY A 46 16.36 -3.97 12.78
N GLU A 47 17.52 -3.44 12.40
CA GLU A 47 17.64 -2.14 11.71
C GLU A 47 17.26 -2.25 10.23
N LYS A 48 17.57 -3.39 9.60
CA LYS A 48 17.10 -3.74 8.24
C LYS A 48 15.60 -3.53 8.07
N GLY A 49 14.82 -3.97 9.06
CA GLY A 49 13.38 -3.78 9.07
C GLY A 49 12.94 -2.33 9.29
N ALA A 50 13.73 -1.52 9.99
CA ALA A 50 13.45 -0.09 10.17
C ALA A 50 13.70 0.70 8.88
N VAL A 51 14.77 0.36 8.13
CA VAL A 51 15.06 0.92 6.80
C VAL A 51 13.89 0.66 5.85
N LEU A 52 13.44 -0.59 5.73
CA LEU A 52 12.35 -0.94 4.82
C LEU A 52 11.01 -0.28 5.19
N ARG A 53 10.70 -0.17 6.49
CA ARG A 53 9.46 0.50 6.94
C ARG A 53 9.43 1.99 6.64
N ARG A 54 10.56 2.70 6.74
CA ARG A 54 10.64 4.12 6.36
C ARG A 54 10.33 4.33 4.88
N GLU A 55 10.73 3.38 4.04
CA GLU A 55 10.54 3.42 2.59
C GLU A 55 9.21 2.80 2.10
N GLY A 56 8.45 2.19 3.01
CA GLY A 56 7.22 1.44 2.70
C GLY A 56 7.48 0.19 1.85
N LEU A 57 8.60 -0.48 2.10
CA LEU A 57 9.03 -1.67 1.37
C LEU A 57 8.91 -2.94 2.24
N TYR A 58 8.81 -4.08 1.58
CA TYR A 58 8.89 -5.41 2.16
C TYR A 58 10.20 -6.07 1.78
N SER A 59 10.61 -7.10 2.52
CA SER A 59 11.83 -7.86 2.20
C SER A 59 11.77 -8.47 0.80
N SER A 60 10.58 -8.83 0.30
CA SER A 60 10.38 -9.33 -1.06
C SER A 60 10.68 -8.32 -2.18
N HIS A 61 10.81 -7.03 -1.84
CA HIS A 61 11.18 -6.00 -2.82
C HIS A 61 12.70 -5.85 -2.99
N ILE A 62 13.48 -6.44 -2.10
CA ILE A 62 14.95 -6.43 -2.18
C ILE A 62 15.39 -7.72 -2.86
N THR A 63 16.17 -7.57 -3.92
CA THR A 63 16.78 -8.68 -4.68
C THR A 63 18.29 -8.50 -4.64
N GLU A 64 19.00 -9.55 -4.23
CA GLU A 64 20.47 -9.62 -4.25
C GLU A 64 21.00 -9.96 -5.64
#